data_AF-A0A060X412-F1
#
_entry.id   AF-A0A060X412-F1
#
_cell.length_a   1.000
_cell.length_b   1.000
_cell.length_c   1.000
_cell.angle_alpha   90.00
_cell.angle_beta   90.00
_cell.angle_gamma   90.00
#
_symmetry.space_group_name_H-M   'P 1'
#
loop_
_entity.id
_entity.type
_entity.pdbx_description
1 polymer ?
#
loop_
_entity_poly.entity_id
_entity_poly.type
_entity_poly.pdbx_seq_one_letter_code
_entity_poly.pdbx_strand_id
1 'polypeptide(L)'
;MEKEAVAIFINNSFKDEDQKYQLELMKVVQEEYEKICERNYKESQKSCESKIECIFAPLEEKIRDGSYMTPGGYKEYCNDLKLATSEYRSEGGRGVKGEEVLKEYLERKASIGEAILSADQSLTEAEQRAEAEQARREASERENRAMEEQLVVQERLRADQQRTYEENVNQLMERMERDSRNAIAEHDRVLQARLKEQSDLLQQGFDDKASQMQREIDALKDAKAQEVENRPSFISKALDTVGTAATMFLPGIFPKIGGMALKLFSKLF
;
A
#
# COMPACT_ATOMS: atom_id res chain seq x y z
N MET A 1 -0.55 1.58 -13.04
CA MET A 1 0.81 2.03 -12.67
C MET A 1 1.73 0.86 -12.35
N GLU A 2 1.63 0.19 -11.19
CA GLU A 2 2.61 -0.86 -10.82
C GLU A 2 2.57 -2.07 -11.75
N LYS A 3 1.37 -2.60 -12.05
CA LYS A 3 1.17 -3.68 -13.02
C LYS A 3 1.81 -3.40 -14.39
N GLU A 4 1.70 -2.16 -14.86
CA GLU A 4 2.25 -1.74 -16.16
C GLU A 4 3.76 -1.58 -16.10
N ALA A 5 4.30 -1.01 -15.01
CA ALA A 5 5.75 -0.87 -14.82
C ALA A 5 6.44 -2.25 -14.78
N VAL A 6 5.85 -3.21 -14.06
CA VAL A 6 6.33 -4.60 -14.01
C VAL A 6 6.24 -5.24 -15.39
N ALA A 7 5.13 -5.10 -16.10
CA ALA A 7 4.98 -5.65 -17.45
C ALA A 7 6.00 -5.07 -18.43
N ILE A 8 6.23 -3.75 -18.40
CA ILE A 8 7.23 -3.08 -19.25
C ILE A 8 8.62 -3.63 -18.93
N PHE A 9 8.99 -3.74 -17.65
CA PHE A 9 10.29 -4.26 -17.25
C PHE A 9 10.47 -5.73 -17.67
N ILE A 10 9.48 -6.57 -17.41
CA ILE A 10 9.50 -7.99 -17.77
C ILE A 10 9.65 -8.18 -19.28
N ASN A 11 8.98 -7.37 -20.10
CA ASN A 11 9.06 -7.45 -21.56
C ASN A 11 10.37 -6.93 -22.15
N ASN A 12 11.12 -6.12 -21.41
CA ASN A 12 12.37 -5.50 -21.90
C ASN A 12 13.63 -6.00 -21.18
N SER A 13 13.49 -6.84 -20.15
CA SER A 13 14.61 -7.46 -19.45
C SER A 13 15.00 -8.78 -20.09
N PHE A 14 16.27 -9.16 -19.97
CA PHE A 14 16.78 -10.48 -20.34
C PHE A 14 17.83 -10.93 -19.32
N LYS A 15 17.90 -12.24 -19.03
CA LYS A 15 18.91 -12.86 -18.14
C LYS A 15 19.03 -12.23 -16.74
N ASP A 16 17.91 -11.87 -16.12
CA ASP A 16 17.87 -11.50 -14.71
C ASP A 16 17.79 -12.77 -13.84
N GLU A 17 18.87 -13.57 -13.83
CA GLU A 17 18.86 -14.92 -13.24
C GLU A 17 18.73 -14.92 -11.71
N ASP A 18 19.32 -13.92 -11.05
CA ASP A 18 19.26 -13.71 -9.60
C ASP A 18 18.10 -12.79 -9.17
N GLN A 19 17.23 -12.39 -10.11
CA GLN A 19 16.11 -11.46 -9.89
C GLN A 19 16.54 -10.09 -9.34
N LYS A 20 17.83 -9.73 -9.42
CA LYS A 20 18.35 -8.53 -8.79
C LYS A 20 17.67 -7.26 -9.31
N TYR A 21 17.45 -7.17 -10.62
CA TYR A 21 16.84 -5.99 -11.22
C TYR A 21 15.33 -5.96 -11.02
N GLN A 22 14.68 -7.13 -11.01
CA GLN A 22 13.28 -7.26 -10.62
C GLN A 22 13.06 -6.76 -9.18
N LEU A 23 13.96 -7.10 -8.25
CA LEU A 23 13.91 -6.62 -6.86
C LEU A 23 14.14 -5.11 -6.76
N GLU A 24 15.07 -4.55 -7.55
CA GLU A 24 15.31 -3.12 -7.60
C GLU A 24 14.06 -2.36 -8.09
N LEU A 25 13.39 -2.87 -9.13
CA LEU A 25 12.12 -2.32 -9.60
C LEU A 25 11.05 -2.35 -8.50
N MET A 26 10.87 -3.48 -7.83
CA MET A 26 9.89 -3.61 -6.74
C MET A 26 10.14 -2.58 -5.64
N LYS A 27 11.41 -2.36 -5.28
CA LYS A 27 11.79 -1.36 -4.27
C LYS A 27 11.44 0.06 -4.72
N VAL A 28 11.82 0.45 -5.94
CA VAL A 28 11.55 1.80 -6.48
C VAL A 28 10.04 2.06 -6.57
N VAL A 29 9.29 1.06 -7.05
CA VAL A 29 7.83 1.14 -7.17
C VAL A 29 7.18 1.31 -5.80
N GLN A 30 7.61 0.56 -4.78
CA GLN A 30 7.15 0.69 -3.41
C GLN A 30 7.47 2.07 -2.82
N GLU A 31 8.67 2.60 -3.03
CA GLU A 31 9.07 3.94 -2.57
C GLU A 31 8.20 5.04 -3.23
N GLU A 32 7.89 4.93 -4.52
CA GLU A 32 7.01 5.87 -5.21
C GLU A 32 5.56 5.77 -4.72
N TYR A 33 5.07 4.55 -4.47
CA TYR A 33 3.76 4.32 -3.88
C TYR A 33 3.65 4.99 -2.49
N GLU A 34 4.66 4.82 -1.63
CA GLU A 34 4.72 5.47 -0.31
C GLU A 34 4.67 7.00 -0.40
N LYS A 35 5.42 7.60 -1.34
CA LYS A 35 5.38 9.05 -1.58
C LYS A 35 3.99 9.53 -2.01
N ILE A 36 3.31 8.75 -2.87
CA ILE A 36 1.94 9.06 -3.29
C ILE A 36 0.98 8.98 -2.10
N CYS A 37 1.11 7.95 -1.26
CA CYS A 37 0.33 7.82 -0.03
C CYS A 37 0.56 9.01 0.91
N GLU A 38 1.82 9.38 1.17
CA GLU A 38 2.17 10.52 2.02
C GLU A 38 1.54 11.83 1.50
N ARG A 39 1.62 12.07 0.18
CA ARG A 39 0.97 13.22 -0.45
C ARG A 39 -0.55 13.17 -0.28
N ASN A 40 -1.16 12.00 -0.47
CA ASN A 40 -2.61 11.83 -0.28
C ASN A 40 -3.03 12.12 1.17
N TYR A 41 -2.26 11.69 2.16
CA TYR A 41 -2.51 12.02 3.57
C TYR A 41 -2.45 13.53 3.81
N LYS A 42 -1.43 14.21 3.30
CA LYS A 42 -1.26 15.67 3.47
C LYS A 42 -2.39 16.47 2.80
N GLU A 43 -2.75 16.12 1.57
CA GLU A 43 -3.85 16.79 0.87
C GLU A 43 -5.20 16.51 1.53
N SER A 44 -5.43 15.29 2.01
CA SER A 44 -6.62 14.93 2.78
C SER A 44 -6.71 15.74 4.07
N GLN A 45 -5.61 15.84 4.84
CA GLN A 45 -5.55 16.65 6.05
C GLN A 45 -5.86 18.11 5.76
N LYS A 46 -5.18 18.72 4.78
CA LYS A 46 -5.39 20.12 4.39
C LYS A 46 -6.82 20.41 3.95
N SER A 47 -7.41 19.49 3.17
CA SER A 47 -8.82 19.58 2.74
C SER A 47 -9.76 19.56 3.95
N CYS A 48 -9.54 18.63 4.89
CA CYS A 48 -10.33 18.54 6.12
C CYS A 48 -10.19 19.77 7.00
N GLU A 49 -8.97 20.27 7.21
CA GLU A 49 -8.70 21.48 8.00
C GLU A 49 -9.44 22.69 7.42
N SER A 50 -9.36 22.90 6.10
CA SER A 50 -10.07 23.99 5.43
C SER A 50 -11.60 23.85 5.54
N LYS A 51 -12.12 22.62 5.46
CA LYS A 51 -13.56 22.36 5.68
C LYS A 51 -13.96 22.66 7.12
N ILE A 52 -13.15 22.28 8.10
CA ILE A 52 -13.40 22.61 9.50
C ILE A 52 -13.45 24.13 9.69
N GLU A 53 -12.48 24.86 9.14
CA GLU A 53 -12.45 26.33 9.21
C GLU A 53 -13.73 26.96 8.67
N CYS A 54 -14.24 26.49 7.53
CA CYS A 54 -15.46 27.01 6.93
C CYS A 54 -16.72 26.63 7.71
N ILE A 55 -16.92 25.34 8.01
CA ILE A 55 -18.15 24.82 8.61
C ILE A 55 -18.29 25.27 10.07
N PHE A 56 -17.18 25.32 10.81
CA PHE A 56 -17.19 25.72 12.20
C PHE A 56 -16.99 27.23 12.40
N ALA A 57 -16.80 28.03 11.34
CA ALA A 57 -16.66 29.48 11.45
C ALA A 57 -17.79 30.13 12.29
N PRO A 58 -19.09 29.84 12.06
CA PRO A 58 -20.16 30.47 12.86
C PRO A 58 -20.08 30.12 14.35
N LEU A 59 -19.68 28.89 14.69
CA LEU A 59 -19.45 28.45 16.07
C LEU A 59 -18.29 29.25 16.69
N GLU A 60 -17.18 29.41 15.97
CA GLU A 60 -16.00 30.15 16.43
C GLU A 60 -16.29 31.63 16.66
N GLU A 61 -17.12 32.23 15.82
CA GLU A 61 -17.58 33.61 16.00
C GLU A 61 -18.40 33.76 17.29
N LYS A 62 -19.39 32.89 17.50
CA LYS A 62 -20.19 32.89 18.73
C LYS A 62 -19.36 32.65 19.99
N ILE A 63 -18.35 31.78 19.93
CA ILE A 63 -17.39 31.57 21.04
C ILE A 63 -16.64 32.87 21.34
N ARG A 64 -16.05 33.49 20.31
CA ARG A 64 -15.23 34.71 20.46
C ARG A 64 -16.03 35.89 20.99
N ASP A 65 -17.27 36.03 20.52
CA ASP A 65 -18.16 37.13 20.92
C ASP A 65 -18.81 36.86 22.30
N GLY A 66 -18.52 35.71 22.92
CA GLY A 66 -19.06 35.33 24.23
C GLY A 66 -20.56 35.04 24.20
N SER A 67 -21.14 34.72 23.03
CA SER A 67 -22.58 34.53 22.87
C SER A 67 -23.12 33.37 23.69
N TYR A 68 -22.28 32.38 24.02
CA TYR A 68 -22.65 31.24 24.87
C TYR A 68 -22.53 31.53 26.38
N MET A 69 -22.06 32.71 26.80
CA MET A 69 -21.89 33.09 28.21
C MET A 69 -23.18 33.68 28.81
N THR A 70 -24.31 33.06 28.50
CA THR A 70 -25.64 33.43 28.98
C THR A 70 -26.34 32.22 29.60
N PRO A 71 -27.35 32.40 30.47
CA PRO A 71 -28.16 31.29 30.97
C PRO A 71 -28.70 30.42 29.83
N GLY A 72 -28.34 29.14 29.81
CA GLY A 72 -28.71 28.16 28.79
C GLY A 72 -27.74 28.05 27.61
N GLY A 73 -26.67 28.85 27.59
CA GLY A 73 -25.72 28.92 26.49
C GLY A 73 -24.90 27.65 26.27
N TYR A 74 -24.71 26.80 27.29
CA TYR A 74 -24.05 25.50 27.11
C TYR A 74 -24.84 24.57 26.18
N LYS A 75 -26.17 24.53 26.34
CA LYS A 75 -27.03 23.72 25.48
C LYS A 75 -27.02 24.22 24.04
N GLU A 76 -26.99 25.54 23.83
CA GLU A 76 -26.84 26.13 22.50
C GLU A 76 -25.49 25.75 21.87
N TYR A 77 -24.40 25.88 22.62
CA TYR A 77 -23.06 25.48 22.17
C TYR A 77 -23.02 24.00 21.74
N CYS A 78 -23.56 23.10 22.55
CA CYS A 78 -23.61 21.68 22.24
C CYS A 78 -24.42 21.38 20.96
N ASN A 79 -25.52 22.10 20.74
CA ASN A 79 -26.34 21.94 19.54
C ASN A 79 -25.62 22.43 18.29
N ASP A 80 -24.99 23.62 18.34
CA ASP A 80 -24.22 24.18 17.23
C ASP A 80 -23.02 23.28 16.89
N LEU A 81 -22.32 22.77 17.90
CA LEU A 81 -21.21 21.84 17.73
C LEU A 81 -21.65 20.53 17.07
N LYS A 82 -22.80 19.98 17.48
CA LYS A 82 -23.40 18.75 16.89
C LYS A 82 -23.84 18.98 15.45
N LEU A 83 -24.45 20.13 15.15
CA LEU A 83 -24.88 20.48 13.81
C LEU A 83 -23.69 20.60 12.85
N ALA A 84 -22.67 21.38 13.23
CA ALA A 84 -21.46 21.55 12.44
C ALA A 84 -20.70 20.21 12.25
N THR A 85 -20.66 19.36 13.29
CA THR A 85 -20.07 18.01 13.19
C THR A 85 -20.83 17.14 12.19
N SER A 86 -22.17 17.18 12.21
CA SER A 86 -23.02 16.44 11.27
C SER A 86 -22.84 16.94 9.84
N GLU A 87 -22.80 18.26 9.65
CA GLU A 87 -22.54 18.89 8.35
C GLU A 87 -21.19 18.47 7.79
N TYR A 88 -20.12 18.60 8.58
CA TYR A 88 -18.78 18.15 8.19
C TYR A 88 -18.76 16.68 7.77
N ARG A 89 -19.48 15.81 8.49
CA ARG A 89 -19.61 14.37 8.18
C ARG A 89 -20.49 14.06 6.97
N SER A 90 -21.39 14.96 6.60
CA SER A 90 -22.20 14.84 5.38
C SER A 90 -21.45 15.26 4.11
N GLU A 91 -20.42 16.11 4.23
CA GLU A 91 -19.69 16.58 3.05
C GLU A 91 -18.85 15.48 2.36
N GLY A 92 -18.74 15.53 1.04
CA GLY A 92 -17.77 14.70 0.32
C GLY A 92 -16.33 15.19 0.49
N GLY A 93 -15.36 14.40 0.03
CA GLY A 93 -13.98 14.87 -0.18
C GLY A 93 -13.11 15.03 1.07
N ARG A 94 -13.46 14.39 2.20
CA ARG A 94 -12.62 14.34 3.41
C ARG A 94 -11.36 13.47 3.24
N GLY A 95 -11.42 12.47 2.35
CA GLY A 95 -10.29 11.55 2.14
C GLY A 95 -10.09 10.60 3.34
N VAL A 96 -8.83 10.32 3.67
CA VAL A 96 -8.39 9.30 4.63
C VAL A 96 -8.05 9.85 6.03
N LYS A 97 -8.20 11.16 6.24
CA LYS A 97 -7.92 11.87 7.50
C LYS A 97 -9.17 12.55 8.08
N GLY A 98 -10.36 12.12 7.67
CA GLY A 98 -11.62 12.83 7.94
C GLY A 98 -11.97 12.87 9.41
N GLU A 99 -11.99 11.70 10.06
CA GLU A 99 -12.35 11.59 11.48
C GLU A 99 -11.16 11.96 12.38
N GLU A 100 -9.92 11.70 11.95
CA GLU A 100 -8.72 12.10 12.71
C GLU A 100 -8.63 13.63 12.90
N VAL A 101 -8.77 14.41 11.82
CA VAL A 101 -8.71 15.88 11.89
C VAL A 101 -9.87 16.46 12.69
N LEU A 102 -11.07 15.87 12.56
CA LEU A 102 -12.24 16.24 13.35
C LEU A 102 -12.04 15.97 14.84
N LYS A 103 -11.48 14.81 15.20
CA LYS A 103 -11.14 14.46 16.59
C LYS A 103 -10.22 15.53 17.19
N GLU A 104 -9.11 15.83 16.52
CA GLU A 104 -8.14 16.83 17.00
C GLU A 104 -8.74 18.23 17.17
N TYR A 105 -9.65 18.62 16.28
CA TYR A 105 -10.36 19.89 16.40
C TYR A 105 -11.28 19.90 17.63
N LEU A 106 -12.11 18.86 17.79
CA LEU A 106 -13.07 18.76 18.89
C LEU A 106 -12.38 18.65 20.25
N GLU A 107 -11.22 17.98 20.33
CA GLU A 107 -10.38 17.93 21.53
C GLU A 107 -9.88 19.32 21.93
N ARG A 108 -9.45 20.15 20.95
CA ARG A 108 -9.06 21.54 21.19
C ARG A 108 -10.22 22.40 21.72
N LYS A 109 -11.47 22.02 21.42
CA LYS A 109 -12.68 22.71 21.91
C LYS A 109 -13.22 22.18 23.23
N ALA A 110 -12.67 21.09 23.77
CA ALA A 110 -13.14 20.50 25.01
C ALA A 110 -13.04 21.49 26.20
N SER A 111 -11.90 22.16 26.36
CA SER A 111 -11.70 23.12 27.45
C SER A 111 -12.61 24.35 27.36
N ILE A 112 -12.95 24.79 26.15
CA ILE A 112 -13.91 25.88 25.92
C ILE A 112 -15.31 25.42 26.33
N GLY A 113 -15.71 24.20 25.94
CA GLY A 113 -16.97 23.61 26.35
C GLY A 113 -17.09 23.49 27.88
N GLU A 114 -16.03 23.05 28.56
CA GLU A 114 -15.97 22.97 30.03
C GLU A 114 -16.10 24.34 30.70
N ALA A 115 -15.47 25.37 30.14
CA ALA A 115 -15.58 26.74 30.64
C ALA A 115 -17.00 27.29 30.49
N ILE A 116 -17.65 27.08 29.34
CA ILE A 116 -19.05 27.46 29.11
C ILE A 116 -19.98 26.70 30.06
N LEU A 117 -19.79 25.39 30.23
CA LEU A 117 -20.58 24.56 31.15
C LEU A 117 -20.52 25.09 32.59
N SER A 118 -19.31 25.47 33.04
CA SER A 118 -19.07 25.97 34.39
C SER A 118 -19.65 27.38 34.61
N ALA A 119 -19.73 28.20 33.56
CA ALA A 119 -20.28 29.55 33.61
C ALA A 119 -21.82 29.59 33.54
N ASP A 120 -22.46 28.54 33.02
CA ASP A 120 -23.90 28.48 32.83
C ASP A 120 -24.64 28.19 34.16
N GLN A 121 -25.09 29.28 34.80
CA GLN A 121 -25.83 29.24 36.06
C GLN A 121 -27.29 28.75 35.92
N SER A 122 -27.77 28.47 34.70
CA SER A 122 -29.11 27.92 34.48
C SER A 122 -29.19 26.42 34.75
N LEU A 123 -28.05 25.73 34.77
CA LEU A 123 -27.95 24.29 35.00
C LEU A 123 -27.71 24.00 36.48
N THR A 124 -28.41 23.02 37.01
CA THR A 124 -28.12 22.48 38.34
C THR A 124 -26.80 21.70 38.32
N GLU A 125 -26.14 21.54 39.47
CA GLU A 125 -24.92 20.71 39.56
C GLU A 125 -25.14 19.27 39.07
N ALA A 126 -26.34 18.73 39.26
CA ALA A 126 -26.70 17.39 38.79
C ALA A 126 -26.76 17.33 37.25
N GLU A 127 -27.34 18.34 36.61
CA GLU A 127 -27.38 18.47 35.15
C GLU A 127 -25.97 18.70 34.58
N GLN A 128 -25.15 19.54 35.21
CA GLN A 128 -23.76 19.76 34.78
C GLN A 128 -22.93 18.46 34.83
N ARG A 129 -23.11 17.64 35.88
CA ARG A 129 -22.45 16.32 35.96
C ARG A 129 -22.93 15.37 34.86
N ALA A 130 -24.23 15.35 34.57
CA ALA A 130 -24.80 14.52 33.51
C ALA A 130 -24.28 14.92 32.12
N GLU A 131 -24.21 16.23 31.83
CA GLU A 131 -23.66 16.77 30.59
C GLU A 131 -22.16 16.46 30.44
N ALA A 132 -21.39 16.58 31.53
CA ALA A 132 -19.97 16.21 31.53
C ALA A 132 -19.76 14.72 31.26
N GLU A 133 -20.62 13.85 31.81
CA GLU A 133 -20.58 12.41 31.52
C GLU A 133 -20.94 12.13 30.06
N GLN A 134 -21.94 12.81 29.51
CA GLN A 134 -22.30 12.68 28.10
C GLN A 134 -21.16 13.13 27.17
N ALA A 135 -20.50 14.25 27.47
CA ALA A 135 -19.34 14.72 26.73
C ALA A 135 -18.20 13.69 26.72
N ARG A 136 -17.96 12.99 27.85
CA ARG A 136 -16.97 11.91 27.93
C ARG A 136 -17.35 10.71 27.05
N ARG A 137 -18.62 10.33 27.01
CA ARG A 137 -19.11 9.25 26.13
C ARG A 137 -18.92 9.62 24.66
N GLU A 138 -19.30 10.83 24.28
CA GLU A 138 -19.10 11.32 22.91
C GLU A 138 -17.61 11.38 22.53
N ALA A 139 -16.72 11.76 23.45
CA ALA A 139 -15.27 11.73 23.21
C ALA A 139 -14.76 10.31 22.94
N SER A 140 -15.21 9.33 23.73
CA SER A 140 -14.87 7.92 23.52
C SER A 140 -15.36 7.40 22.17
N GLU A 141 -16.58 7.74 21.76
CA GLU A 141 -17.08 7.36 20.44
C GLU A 141 -16.31 8.03 19.28
N ARG A 142 -15.83 9.26 19.46
CA ARG A 142 -15.00 9.95 18.46
C ARG A 142 -13.64 9.26 18.32
N GLU A 143 -13.06 8.82 19.42
CA GLU A 143 -11.82 8.03 19.39
C GLU A 143 -11.98 6.70 18.66
N ASN A 144 -13.08 5.98 18.92
CA ASN A 144 -13.39 4.74 18.19
C ASN A 144 -13.52 4.99 16.69
N ARG A 145 -14.22 6.05 16.27
CA ARG A 145 -14.38 6.40 14.85
C ARG A 145 -13.04 6.73 14.17
N ALA A 146 -12.17 7.50 14.81
CA ALA A 146 -10.84 7.78 14.28
C ALA A 146 -9.99 6.49 14.17
N MET A 147 -10.11 5.58 15.14
CA MET A 147 -9.43 4.29 15.11
C MET A 147 -9.96 3.38 13.99
N GLU A 148 -11.28 3.31 13.80
CA GLU A 148 -11.90 2.58 12.70
C GLU A 148 -11.44 3.11 11.33
N GLU A 149 -11.37 4.44 11.15
CA GLU A 149 -10.83 5.06 9.93
C GLU A 149 -9.38 4.59 9.67
N GLN A 150 -8.53 4.62 10.70
CA GLN A 150 -7.13 4.17 10.59
C GLN A 150 -7.02 2.68 10.26
N LEU A 151 -7.84 1.83 10.87
CA LEU A 151 -7.87 0.39 10.57
C LEU A 151 -8.26 0.14 9.11
N VAL A 152 -9.32 0.79 8.62
CA VAL A 152 -9.77 0.64 7.23
C VAL A 152 -8.68 1.10 6.25
N VAL A 153 -8.00 2.21 6.55
CA VAL A 153 -6.89 2.70 5.73
C VAL A 153 -5.72 1.71 5.73
N GLN A 154 -5.38 1.15 6.88
CA GLN A 154 -4.30 0.16 7.01
C GLN A 154 -4.62 -1.15 6.29
N GLU A 155 -5.86 -1.63 6.38
CA GLU A 155 -6.31 -2.82 5.66
C GLU A 155 -6.27 -2.62 4.15
N ARG A 156 -6.69 -1.46 3.65
CA ARG A 156 -6.59 -1.12 2.22
C ARG A 156 -5.16 -1.09 1.74
N LEU A 157 -4.27 -0.44 2.49
CA LEU A 157 -2.84 -0.40 2.20
C LEU A 157 -2.26 -1.80 2.06
N ARG A 158 -2.53 -2.66 3.05
CA ARG A 158 -2.08 -4.06 3.04
C ARG A 158 -2.64 -4.84 1.85
N ALA A 159 -3.94 -4.67 1.55
CA ALA A 159 -4.59 -5.38 0.45
C ALA A 159 -4.05 -4.95 -0.92
N ASP A 160 -3.79 -3.66 -1.11
CA ASP A 160 -3.22 -3.15 -2.36
C ASP A 160 -1.80 -3.67 -2.57
N GLN A 161 -0.95 -3.63 -1.55
CA GLN A 161 0.41 -4.15 -1.65
C GLN A 161 0.46 -5.66 -1.87
N GLN A 162 -0.41 -6.41 -1.19
CA GLN A 162 -0.53 -7.86 -1.41
C GLN A 162 -0.93 -8.15 -2.86
N ARG A 163 -1.91 -7.43 -3.41
CA ARG A 163 -2.35 -7.59 -4.80
C ARG A 163 -1.24 -7.28 -5.79
N THR A 164 -0.49 -6.21 -5.57
CA THR A 164 0.65 -5.84 -6.43
C THR A 164 1.73 -6.91 -6.40
N TYR A 165 2.03 -7.43 -5.21
CA TYR A 165 3.01 -8.49 -5.05
C TYR A 165 2.59 -9.76 -5.80
N GLU A 166 1.35 -10.21 -5.62
CA GLU A 166 0.82 -11.39 -6.32
C GLU A 166 0.87 -11.21 -7.84
N GLU A 167 0.49 -10.04 -8.34
CA GLU A 167 0.56 -9.72 -9.77
C GLU A 167 2.00 -9.73 -10.30
N ASN A 168 2.96 -9.21 -9.52
CA ASN A 168 4.37 -9.22 -9.89
C ASN A 168 4.90 -10.67 -10.02
N VAL A 169 4.61 -11.50 -9.02
CA VAL A 169 4.98 -12.93 -9.01
C VAL A 169 4.36 -13.66 -10.20
N ASN A 170 3.09 -13.42 -10.48
CA ASN A 170 2.38 -14.06 -11.60
C ASN A 170 3.00 -13.70 -12.95
N GLN A 171 3.28 -12.41 -13.19
CA GLN A 171 3.91 -11.98 -14.45
C GLN A 171 5.33 -12.51 -14.61
N LEU A 172 6.11 -12.55 -13.51
CA LEU A 172 7.45 -13.11 -13.54
C LEU A 172 7.41 -14.60 -13.90
N MET A 173 6.51 -15.36 -13.27
CA MET A 173 6.32 -16.78 -13.53
C MET A 173 5.96 -17.02 -15.01
N GLU A 174 4.97 -16.29 -15.54
CA GLU A 174 4.55 -16.43 -16.94
C GLU A 174 5.71 -16.19 -17.91
N ARG A 175 6.55 -15.18 -17.64
CA ARG A 175 7.72 -14.88 -18.45
C ARG A 175 8.78 -15.97 -18.36
N MET A 176 9.11 -16.47 -17.18
CA MET A 176 10.08 -17.56 -17.03
C MET A 176 9.65 -18.83 -17.78
N GLU A 177 8.35 -19.15 -17.74
CA GLU A 177 7.81 -20.28 -18.52
C GLU A 177 7.86 -20.04 -20.03
N ARG A 178 7.63 -18.80 -20.46
CA ARG A 178 7.73 -18.42 -21.88
C ARG A 178 9.18 -18.50 -22.37
N ASP A 179 10.12 -17.96 -21.60
CA ASP A 179 11.55 -17.97 -21.92
C ASP A 179 12.10 -19.39 -21.98
N SER A 180 11.72 -20.25 -21.03
CA SER A 180 12.08 -21.67 -21.04
C SER A 180 11.52 -22.40 -22.28
N ARG A 181 10.26 -22.18 -22.63
CA ARG A 181 9.67 -22.75 -23.86
C ARG A 181 10.40 -22.29 -25.12
N ASN A 182 10.76 -21.00 -25.19
CA ASN A 182 11.50 -20.45 -26.31
C ASN A 182 12.92 -21.04 -26.41
N ALA A 183 13.61 -21.21 -25.28
CA ALA A 183 14.93 -21.82 -25.24
C ALA A 183 14.91 -23.28 -25.73
N ILE A 184 13.93 -24.07 -25.26
CA ILE A 184 13.75 -25.46 -25.70
C ILE A 184 13.45 -25.53 -27.21
N ALA A 185 12.57 -24.65 -27.71
CA ALA A 185 12.23 -24.60 -29.14
C ALA A 185 13.42 -24.19 -30.02
N GLU A 186 14.27 -23.28 -29.54
CA GLU A 186 15.49 -22.88 -30.25
C GLU A 186 16.53 -24.01 -30.24
N HIS A 187 16.70 -24.71 -29.13
CA HIS A 187 17.51 -25.93 -29.07
C HIS A 187 17.04 -26.97 -30.10
N ASP A 188 15.73 -27.17 -30.24
CA ASP A 188 15.18 -28.09 -31.23
C ASP A 188 15.46 -27.67 -32.68
N ARG A 189 15.37 -26.38 -32.99
CA ARG A 189 15.71 -25.85 -34.31
C ARG A 189 17.18 -26.07 -34.65
N VAL A 190 18.08 -25.76 -33.70
CA VAL A 190 19.53 -25.97 -33.87
C VAL A 190 19.82 -27.46 -34.06
N LEU A 191 19.19 -28.33 -33.26
CA LEU A 191 19.36 -29.78 -33.36
C LEU A 191 18.94 -30.32 -34.73
N GLN A 192 17.78 -29.87 -35.23
CA GLN A 192 17.29 -30.26 -36.55
C GLN A 192 18.22 -29.80 -37.67
N ALA A 193 18.75 -28.57 -37.59
CA ALA A 193 19.71 -28.07 -38.56
C ALA A 193 21.00 -28.89 -38.58
N ARG A 194 21.53 -29.24 -37.39
CA ARG A 194 22.74 -30.07 -37.25
C ARG A 194 22.54 -31.50 -37.73
N LEU A 195 21.40 -32.12 -37.43
CA LEU A 195 21.06 -33.46 -37.94
C LEU A 195 20.99 -33.50 -39.46
N LYS A 196 20.44 -32.45 -40.08
CA LYS A 196 20.39 -32.33 -41.54
C LYS A 196 21.79 -32.19 -42.14
N GLU A 197 22.61 -31.29 -41.58
CA GLU A 197 24.00 -31.08 -42.01
C GLU A 197 24.83 -32.37 -41.90
N GLN A 198 24.63 -33.14 -40.82
CA GLN A 198 25.27 -34.43 -40.63
C GLN A 198 24.86 -35.45 -41.72
N SER A 199 23.56 -35.52 -42.03
CA SER A 199 23.05 -36.39 -43.10
C SER A 199 23.65 -36.03 -44.46
N ASP A 200 23.78 -34.73 -44.75
CA ASP A 200 24.36 -34.25 -46.01
C ASP A 200 25.87 -34.60 -46.09
N LEU A 201 26.61 -34.51 -44.98
CA LEU A 201 28.03 -34.93 -44.91
C LEU A 201 28.20 -36.43 -45.15
N LEU A 202 27.33 -37.26 -44.59
CA LEU A 202 27.33 -38.71 -44.82
C LEU A 202 27.05 -39.05 -46.30
N GLN A 203 26.07 -38.38 -46.91
CA GLN A 203 25.78 -38.57 -48.35
C GLN A 203 26.95 -38.18 -49.26
N GLN A 204 27.75 -37.19 -48.84
CA GLN A 204 28.94 -36.74 -49.56
C GLN A 204 30.20 -37.59 -49.27
N GLY A 205 30.12 -38.58 -48.37
CA GLY A 205 31.22 -39.48 -48.01
C GLY A 205 32.24 -38.89 -47.02
N PHE A 206 31.87 -37.84 -46.27
CA PHE A 206 32.73 -37.22 -45.26
C PHE A 206 32.53 -37.84 -43.86
N ASP A 207 32.78 -39.14 -43.71
CA ASP A 207 32.48 -39.91 -42.49
C ASP A 207 33.16 -39.36 -41.22
N ASP A 208 34.41 -38.89 -41.33
CA ASP A 208 35.15 -38.31 -40.21
C ASP A 208 34.49 -37.03 -39.68
N LYS A 209 34.02 -36.16 -40.58
CA LYS A 209 33.32 -34.90 -40.22
C LYS A 209 31.94 -35.19 -39.66
N ALA A 210 31.21 -36.14 -40.22
CA ALA A 210 29.91 -36.56 -39.70
C ALA A 210 30.02 -37.16 -38.29
N SER A 211 31.10 -37.88 -38.00
CA SER A 211 31.41 -38.44 -36.67
C SER A 211 31.79 -37.35 -35.66
N GLN A 212 32.48 -36.29 -36.08
CA GLN A 212 32.71 -35.12 -35.24
C GLN A 212 31.40 -34.39 -34.93
N MET A 213 30.54 -34.20 -35.93
CA MET A 213 29.23 -33.55 -35.78
C MET A 213 28.28 -34.35 -34.89
N GLN A 214 28.36 -35.68 -34.90
CA GLN A 214 27.59 -36.53 -33.97
C GLN A 214 27.86 -36.16 -32.51
N ARG A 215 29.14 -35.92 -32.16
CA ARG A 215 29.52 -35.52 -30.80
C ARG A 215 28.95 -34.16 -30.42
N GLU A 216 28.88 -33.22 -31.36
CA GLU A 216 28.23 -31.92 -31.14
C GLU A 216 26.72 -32.06 -30.95
N ILE A 217 26.07 -32.93 -31.74
CA ILE A 217 24.64 -33.24 -31.61
C ILE A 217 24.34 -33.87 -30.24
N ASP A 218 25.17 -34.81 -29.78
CA ASP A 218 24.97 -35.46 -28.48
C ASP A 218 25.16 -34.46 -27.34
N ALA A 219 26.19 -33.60 -27.42
CA ALA A 219 26.36 -32.51 -26.46
C ALA A 219 25.17 -31.51 -26.45
N LEU A 220 24.57 -31.22 -27.61
CA LEU A 220 23.38 -30.37 -27.71
C LEU A 220 22.13 -31.04 -27.12
N LYS A 221 21.97 -32.37 -27.28
CA LYS A 221 20.90 -33.14 -26.64
C LYS A 221 21.03 -33.13 -25.13
N ASP A 222 22.25 -33.33 -24.63
CA ASP A 222 22.55 -33.32 -23.21
C ASP A 222 22.29 -31.94 -22.60
N ALA A 223 22.72 -30.86 -23.27
CA ALA A 223 22.44 -29.49 -22.85
C ALA A 223 20.92 -29.20 -22.79
N LYS A 224 20.16 -29.63 -23.80
CA LYS A 224 18.69 -29.52 -23.80
C LYS A 224 18.06 -30.30 -22.65
N ALA A 225 18.52 -31.52 -22.40
CA ALA A 225 18.02 -32.35 -21.30
C ALA A 225 18.25 -31.68 -19.94
N GLN A 226 19.46 -31.12 -19.73
CA GLN A 226 19.78 -30.36 -18.53
C GLN A 226 18.91 -29.10 -18.38
N GLU A 227 18.64 -28.36 -19.45
CA GLU A 227 17.75 -27.18 -19.42
C GLU A 227 16.33 -27.55 -18.99
N VAL A 228 15.80 -28.66 -19.52
CA VAL A 228 14.47 -29.18 -19.16
C VAL A 228 14.43 -29.66 -17.72
N GLU A 229 15.48 -30.35 -17.26
CA GLU A 229 15.59 -30.86 -15.89
C GLU A 229 15.74 -29.74 -14.86
N ASN A 230 16.52 -28.70 -15.18
CA ASN A 230 16.79 -27.60 -14.27
C ASN A 230 15.67 -26.55 -14.20
N ARG A 231 14.75 -26.52 -15.19
CA ARG A 231 13.65 -25.55 -15.27
C ARG A 231 12.86 -25.41 -13.96
N PRO A 232 12.35 -26.48 -13.31
CA PRO A 232 11.56 -26.32 -12.09
C PRO A 232 12.38 -25.72 -10.94
N SER A 233 13.66 -26.10 -10.84
CA SER A 233 14.57 -25.59 -9.80
C SER A 233 14.85 -24.10 -9.97
N PHE A 234 15.06 -23.65 -11.21
CA PHE A 234 15.30 -22.24 -11.52
C PHE A 234 14.08 -21.36 -11.19
N ILE A 235 12.87 -21.80 -11.57
CA ILE A 235 11.62 -21.11 -11.24
C ILE A 235 11.43 -21.03 -9.72
N SER A 236 11.64 -22.13 -9.00
CA SER A 236 11.54 -22.15 -7.53
C SER A 236 12.48 -21.15 -6.87
N LYS A 237 13.76 -21.13 -7.26
CA LYS A 237 14.75 -20.20 -6.69
C LYS A 237 14.39 -18.73 -6.93
N ALA A 238 13.87 -18.40 -8.11
CA ALA A 238 13.40 -17.04 -8.41
C ALA A 238 12.21 -16.66 -7.53
N LEU A 239 11.24 -17.57 -7.35
CA LEU A 239 10.09 -17.36 -6.46
C LEU A 239 10.51 -17.20 -5.00
N ASP A 240 11.45 -18.01 -4.51
CA ASP A 240 11.97 -17.90 -3.15
C ASP A 240 12.70 -16.57 -2.93
N THR A 241 13.45 -16.10 -3.93
CA THR A 241 14.18 -14.82 -3.89
C THR A 241 13.22 -13.64 -3.83
N VAL A 242 12.21 -13.63 -4.70
CA VAL A 242 11.17 -12.59 -4.74
C VAL A 242 10.28 -12.65 -3.49
N GLY A 243 9.92 -13.85 -3.04
CA GLY A 243 9.10 -14.04 -1.84
C GLY A 243 9.79 -13.64 -0.55
N THR A 244 11.08 -13.98 -0.39
CA THR A 244 11.88 -13.53 0.74
C THR A 244 11.99 -12.01 0.75
N ALA A 245 12.25 -11.39 -0.40
CA ALA A 245 12.35 -9.94 -0.49
C ALA A 245 11.01 -9.25 -0.21
N ALA A 246 9.88 -9.82 -0.63
CA ALA A 246 8.56 -9.25 -0.36
C ALA A 246 8.23 -9.19 1.14
N THR A 247 8.74 -10.13 1.95
CA THR A 247 8.61 -10.01 3.41
C THR A 247 9.30 -8.75 3.97
N MET A 248 10.27 -8.16 3.25
CA MET A 248 10.93 -6.92 3.62
C MET A 248 10.17 -5.66 3.18
N PHE A 249 9.23 -5.78 2.25
CA PHE A 249 8.51 -4.63 1.65
C PHE A 249 7.01 -4.61 2.00
N LEU A 250 6.43 -5.75 2.40
CA LEU A 250 5.03 -5.84 2.85
C LEU A 250 4.89 -5.42 4.32
N PRO A 251 3.96 -4.52 4.68
CA PRO A 251 3.67 -4.21 6.07
C PRO A 251 2.99 -5.42 6.72
N GLY A 252 3.75 -6.12 7.54
CA GLY A 252 3.28 -7.28 8.29
C GLY A 252 4.37 -8.20 8.85
N ILE A 253 5.60 -8.12 8.35
CA ILE A 253 6.77 -8.77 8.95
C ILE A 253 7.89 -7.71 8.97
N PHE A 254 8.23 -7.24 10.17
CA PHE A 254 9.09 -6.07 10.44
C PHE A 254 10.20 -5.79 9.39
N PRO A 255 10.23 -4.53 8.91
CA PRO A 255 11.47 -3.78 8.88
C PRO A 255 11.33 -2.50 9.70
N LYS A 256 12.38 -2.21 10.46
CA LYS A 256 12.61 -0.93 11.13
C LYS A 256 12.69 0.19 10.07
N ILE A 257 11.58 0.85 9.78
CA ILE A 257 11.59 2.19 9.19
C ILE A 257 11.37 3.16 10.36
N GLY A 258 12.48 3.59 10.94
CA GLY A 258 12.50 4.72 11.84
C GLY A 258 12.09 5.99 11.09
N GLY A 259 11.23 6.80 11.71
CA GLY A 259 11.14 8.21 11.34
C GLY A 259 9.78 8.86 11.54
N MET A 260 8.70 8.31 10.99
CA MET A 260 7.42 9.05 10.93
C MET A 260 6.23 8.42 11.65
N ALA A 261 6.18 7.10 11.87
CA ALA A 261 5.05 6.49 12.57
C ALA A 261 5.17 6.51 14.11
N LEU A 262 6.38 6.68 14.66
CA LEU A 262 6.62 6.55 16.10
C LEU A 262 6.23 7.77 16.95
N LYS A 263 5.84 8.91 16.37
CA LYS A 263 5.42 10.07 17.16
C LYS A 263 3.99 9.96 17.72
N LEU A 264 3.14 9.08 17.19
CA LEU A 264 1.75 8.96 17.65
C LEU A 264 1.55 8.02 18.84
N PHE A 265 2.51 7.15 19.16
CA PHE A 265 2.38 6.16 20.25
C PHE A 265 3.11 6.51 21.55
N SER A 266 3.74 7.69 21.66
CA SER A 266 4.46 8.11 22.88
C SER A 266 3.62 8.91 23.89
N LYS A 267 2.29 9.00 23.69
CA LYS A 267 1.37 9.72 24.59
C LYS A 267 0.35 8.83 25.31
N LEU A 268 0.52 7.51 25.26
CA LEU A 268 -0.41 6.55 25.88
C LEU A 268 0.24 5.64 26.95
N PHE A 269 1.43 5.99 27.44
CA PHE A 269 2.01 5.46 28.68
C PHE A 269 2.70 6.56 29.48
#